data_AF-A0A950H9I6-F1
#
_entry.id   AF-A0A950H9I6-F1
#
_cell.length_a   1.000
_cell.length_b   1.000
_cell.length_c   1.000
_cell.angle_alpha   90.00
_cell.angle_beta   90.00
_cell.angle_gamma   90.00
#
_symmetry.space_group_name_H-M   'P 1'
#
loop_
_entity.id
_entity.type
_entity.pdbx_description
1 polymer ?
#
loop_
_entity_poly.entity_id
_entity_poly.type
_entity_poly.pdbx_seq_one_letter_code
_entity_poly.pdbx_strand_id
1 'polypeptide(L)' 'MKRAELDNFGQYDCVLIVTDHSDYDYARVVREARLVVDTRNATRGLEADNLVRC' A
#
# COMPACT_ATOMS: atom_id res chain seq x y z
N MET A 1 19.03 5.31 3.97
CA MET A 1 18.30 5.39 2.68
C MET A 1 17.14 6.34 2.87
N LYS A 2 17.00 7.36 2.02
CA LYS A 2 15.89 8.32 2.13
C LYS A 2 14.60 7.63 1.66
N ARG A 3 13.56 7.66 2.47
CA ARG A 3 12.23 7.13 2.14
C ARG A 3 11.36 8.27 1.61
N ALA A 4 10.37 7.94 0.79
CA ALA A 4 9.33 8.91 0.44
C ALA A 4 8.48 9.18 1.69
N GLU A 5 8.11 10.45 1.91
CA GLU A 5 7.13 10.82 2.93
C GLU A 5 5.74 10.37 2.46
N LEU A 6 4.97 9.79 3.38
CA LEU A 6 3.68 9.15 3.10
C LEU A 6 2.57 9.93 3.80
N ASP A 7 2.32 11.13 3.27
CA ASP A 7 1.49 12.13 3.95
C ASP A 7 0.07 12.20 3.37
N ASN A 8 -0.10 11.83 2.10
CA ASN A 8 -1.40 11.79 1.44
C ASN A 8 -1.43 10.75 0.31
N PHE A 9 -2.11 9.62 0.55
CA PHE A 9 -2.31 8.57 -0.46
C PHE A 9 -3.48 8.85 -1.42
N GLY A 10 -4.47 9.64 -0.97
CA GLY A 10 -5.69 9.91 -1.73
C GLY A 10 -5.45 10.74 -3.00
N GLN A 11 -4.30 11.43 -3.10
CA GLN A 11 -3.92 12.17 -4.30
C GLN A 11 -3.52 11.26 -5.48
N TYR A 12 -3.23 9.99 -5.23
CA TYR A 12 -2.81 9.03 -6.26
C TYR A 12 -3.95 8.12 -6.66
N ASP A 13 -4.01 7.76 -7.95
CA ASP A 13 -5.00 6.80 -8.43
C ASP A 13 -4.70 5.36 -7.97
N CYS A 14 -3.41 5.02 -7.78
CA CYS A 14 -2.96 3.69 -7.41
C CYS A 14 -1.64 3.72 -6.62
N VAL A 15 -1.50 2.80 -5.66
CA VAL A 15 -0.26 2.51 -4.95
C VAL A 15 0.20 1.09 -5.28
N LEU A 16 1.41 0.96 -5.82
CA LEU A 16 2.02 -0.32 -6.15
C LEU A 16 3.08 -0.69 -5.10
N ILE A 17 2.91 -1.82 -4.43
CA ILE A 17 3.91 -2.38 -3.52
C ILE A 17 4.89 -3.20 -4.35
N VAL A 18 6.08 -2.63 -4.60
CA VAL A 18 7.18 -3.27 -5.35
C VAL A 18 8.22 -3.92 -4.43
N THR A 19 8.26 -3.52 -3.17
CA THR A 19 9.19 -4.07 -2.17
C THR A 19 8.49 -4.10 -0.83
N ASP A 20 8.58 -5.23 -0.14
CA ASP A 20 8.02 -5.38 1.19
C ASP A 20 8.99 -4.83 2.25
N HIS A 21 8.77 -3.59 2.66
CA HIS A 21 9.50 -2.99 3.77
C HIS A 21 8.69 -3.07 5.07
N SER A 22 9.31 -3.59 6.12
CA SER A 22 8.72 -3.74 7.46
C SER A 22 8.28 -2.43 8.11
N ASP A 23 8.84 -1.31 7.67
CA ASP A 23 8.69 -0.01 8.34
C ASP A 23 7.44 0.75 7.85
N TYR A 24 6.69 0.19 6.88
CA TYR A 24 5.45 0.77 6.39
C TYR A 24 4.21 0.17 7.08
N ASP A 25 3.29 1.05 7.45
CA ASP A 25 1.95 0.67 7.89
C ASP A 25 1.06 0.40 6.68
N TYR A 26 1.07 -0.84 6.20
CA TYR A 26 0.25 -1.25 5.05
C TYR A 26 -1.25 -1.16 5.32
N ALA A 27 -1.70 -1.27 6.56
CA ALA A 27 -3.11 -1.08 6.88
C ALA A 27 -3.52 0.38 6.63
N ARG A 28 -2.66 1.34 6.98
CA ARG A 28 -2.85 2.75 6.62
C ARG A 28 -2.82 2.97 5.10
N VAL A 29 -1.87 2.35 4.39
CA VAL A 29 -1.80 2.45 2.92
C VAL A 29 -3.12 1.98 2.30
N VAL A 30 -3.60 0.79 2.68
CA VAL A 30 -4.86 0.22 2.17
C VAL A 30 -6.06 1.09 2.53
N ARG A 31 -6.10 1.68 3.73
CA ARG A 31 -7.20 2.54 4.16
C ARG A 31 -7.27 3.88 3.41
N GLU A 32 -6.13 4.46 3.06
CA GLU A 32 -6.07 5.83 2.51
C GLU A 32 -5.90 5.89 0.99
N ALA A 33 -5.41 4.81 0.36
CA ALA A 33 -5.24 4.74 -1.09
C ALA A 33 -6.57 4.47 -1.82
N ARG A 34 -6.66 4.96 -3.06
CA ARG A 34 -7.82 4.69 -3.93
C ARG A 34 -7.81 3.26 -4.50
N LEU A 35 -6.62 2.75 -4.81
CA LEU A 35 -6.34 1.38 -5.23
C LEU A 35 -4.96 0.97 -4.72
N VAL A 36 -4.84 -0.25 -4.22
CA VAL A 36 -3.56 -0.87 -3.85
C VAL A 36 -3.34 -2.12 -4.69
N VAL A 37 -2.17 -2.21 -5.31
CA VAL A 37 -1.70 -3.41 -5.99
C VAL A 37 -0.51 -3.96 -5.22
N ASP A 38 -0.67 -5.15 -4.65
CA ASP A 38 0.35 -5.83 -3.86
C ASP A 38 0.96 -6.98 -4.65
N THR A 39 2.20 -6.76 -5.15
CA THR A 39 2.99 -7.78 -5.87
C THR A 39 3.89 -8.61 -4.95
N ARG A 40 3.86 -8.31 -3.64
CA ARG A 40 4.81 -8.84 -2.66
C ARG A 40 4.14 -9.64 -1.55
N ASN A 41 2.81 -9.65 -1.50
CA ASN A 41 2.00 -10.20 -0.41
C ASN A 41 2.28 -9.53 0.95
N ALA A 42 2.66 -8.25 0.92
CA ALA A 42 2.92 -7.44 2.12
C ALA A 42 1.64 -7.15 2.93
N THR A 43 0.49 -7.21 2.27
CA THR A 43 -0.85 -6.94 2.84
C THR A 43 -1.56 -8.19 3.35
N ARG A 44 -0.84 -9.30 3.55
CA ARG A 44 -1.43 -10.59 3.95
C ARG A 44 -2.28 -10.46 5.23
N GLY A 45 -3.53 -10.89 5.15
CA GLY A 45 -4.48 -10.86 6.26
C GLY A 45 -5.30 -9.57 6.36
N LEU A 46 -5.08 -8.60 5.48
CA LEU A 46 -5.99 -7.46 5.29
C LEU A 46 -7.10 -7.84 4.30
N GLU A 47 -8.28 -7.26 4.40
CA GLU A 47 -9.33 -7.44 3.39
C GLU A 47 -9.95 -6.07 3.10
N ALA A 48 -10.02 -5.69 1.83
CA ALA A 48 -10.55 -4.41 1.38
C ALA A 48 -10.92 -4.45 -0.10
N ASP A 49 -11.97 -3.73 -0.49
CA ASP A 49 -12.46 -3.67 -1.89
C ASP A 49 -11.45 -3.04 -2.86
N ASN A 50 -10.56 -2.20 -2.35
CA ASN A 50 -9.54 -1.49 -3.10
C ASN A 50 -8.18 -2.20 -3.11
N LEU A 51 -8.09 -3.45 -2.66
CA LEU A 51 -6.84 -4.20 -2.55
C LEU A 51 -6.80 -5.37 -3.55
N VAL A 52 -5.85 -5.30 -4.48
CA VAL A 52 -5.58 -6.35 -5.47
C VAL A 52 -4.24 -7.01 -5.16
N ARG A 53 -4.19 -8.34 -5.17
CA ARG A 53 -2.98 -9.15 -4.99
C ARG A 53 -2.73 -9.98 -6.23
N CYS A 54 -1.48 -10.11 -6.65
CA CYS A 54 -1.06 -10.91 -7.78
C CYS A 54 0.16 -11.77 -7.47
#